data_AF-A0A2A3JGN3-F1
#
_entry.id   AF-A0A2A3JGN3-F1
#
_cell.length_a   1.000
_cell.length_b   1.000
_cell.length_c   1.000
_cell.angle_alpha   90.00
_cell.angle_beta   90.00
_cell.angle_gamma   90.00
#
_symmetry.space_group_name_H-M   'P 1'
#
loop_
_entity.id
_entity.type
_entity.pdbx_description
1 polymer ?
#
loop_
_entity_poly.entity_id
_entity_poly.type
_entity_poly.pdbx_seq_one_letter_code
_entity_poly.pdbx_strand_id
1 'polypeptide(L)'
;MNAIAVKPSVDYVMDAPLQQLVDELHVILDESSITDPGFTGYAYVTRDEVVVSLPPNRTELEHDCMARYLIGSAFKVDGLPPLPDMFQITDMTADVNRAHRNQADEALRRVRGGVA
;
A
#
# COMPACT_ATOMS: atom_id res chain seq x y z
N MET A 1 10.63 16.17 8.00
CA MET A 1 11.61 15.27 7.35
C MET A 1 10.85 14.52 6.27
N ASN A 2 11.40 14.46 5.05
CA ASN A 2 10.68 14.03 3.84
C ASN A 2 10.99 12.54 3.59
N ALA A 3 10.34 11.63 4.33
CA ALA A 3 10.65 10.19 4.33
C ALA A 3 10.22 9.46 3.03
N ILE A 4 9.45 10.09 2.15
CA ILE A 4 8.87 9.46 0.95
C ILE A 4 9.83 9.50 -0.27
N ALA A 5 11.06 10.01 -0.11
CA ALA A 5 11.94 10.26 -1.26
C ALA A 5 12.78 9.05 -1.71
N VAL A 6 12.90 7.99 -0.91
CA VAL A 6 13.70 6.81 -1.27
C VAL A 6 12.78 5.63 -1.55
N LYS A 7 12.66 5.29 -2.83
CA LYS A 7 12.03 4.06 -3.29
C LYS A 7 13.04 2.91 -3.10
N PRO A 8 12.77 1.90 -2.25
CA PRO A 8 13.68 0.78 -2.09
C PRO A 8 13.73 -0.09 -3.36
N SER A 9 14.84 -0.80 -3.58
CA SER A 9 14.93 -1.79 -4.65
C SER A 9 14.15 -3.07 -4.28
N VAL A 10 13.77 -3.85 -5.29
CA VAL A 10 13.14 -5.16 -5.06
C VAL A 10 14.05 -6.08 -4.25
N ASP A 11 15.34 -6.17 -4.59
CA ASP A 11 16.32 -7.00 -3.87
C ASP A 11 16.35 -6.63 -2.38
N TYR A 12 16.32 -5.34 -2.06
CA TYR A 12 16.31 -4.89 -0.67
C TYR A 12 15.03 -5.32 0.06
N VAL A 13 13.87 -5.14 -0.55
CA VAL A 13 12.57 -5.55 0.03
C VAL A 13 12.48 -7.07 0.21
N MET A 14 13.13 -7.85 -0.66
CA MET A 14 13.06 -9.32 -0.61
C MET A 14 14.10 -9.94 0.32
N ASP A 15 15.29 -9.33 0.44
CA ASP A 15 16.43 -9.96 1.13
C ASP A 15 16.70 -9.41 2.53
N ALA A 16 16.32 -8.16 2.82
CA ALA A 16 16.58 -7.58 4.13
C ALA A 16 15.72 -8.23 5.23
N PRO A 17 16.18 -8.32 6.49
CA PRO A 17 15.32 -8.71 7.60
C PRO A 17 14.07 -7.82 7.69
N LEU A 18 12.89 -8.41 7.91
CA LEU A 18 11.63 -7.64 7.90
C LEU A 18 11.65 -6.48 8.91
N GLN A 19 12.19 -6.71 10.11
CA GLN A 19 12.31 -5.65 11.11
C GLN A 19 13.17 -4.48 10.63
N GLN A 20 14.23 -4.75 9.89
CA GLN A 20 15.07 -3.70 9.32
C GLN A 20 14.29 -2.87 8.28
N LEU A 21 13.49 -3.52 7.43
CA LEU A 21 12.62 -2.82 6.49
C LEU A 21 11.62 -1.91 7.20
N VAL A 22 10.99 -2.42 8.26
CA VAL A 22 10.01 -1.70 9.08
C VAL A 22 10.64 -0.44 9.67
N ASP A 23 11.82 -0.57 10.27
CA ASP A 23 12.50 0.53 10.95
C ASP A 23 13.02 1.59 9.98
N GLU A 24 13.69 1.18 8.89
CA GLU A 24 14.32 2.10 7.93
C GLU A 24 13.32 2.81 7.02
N LEU A 25 12.22 2.13 6.66
CA LEU A 25 11.18 2.71 5.80
C LEU A 25 10.07 3.41 6.60
N HIS A 26 10.18 3.46 7.93
CA HIS A 26 9.17 4.01 8.83
C HIS A 26 7.77 3.41 8.56
N VAL A 27 7.73 2.09 8.43
CA VAL A 27 6.47 1.33 8.29
C VAL A 27 5.96 0.99 9.67
N ILE A 28 4.67 1.16 9.91
CA ILE A 28 3.99 0.54 11.05
C ILE A 28 3.49 -0.83 10.59
N LEU A 29 3.92 -1.89 11.27
CA LEU A 29 3.40 -3.24 11.08
C LEU A 29 2.56 -3.62 12.30
N ASP A 30 1.25 -3.82 12.11
CA ASP A 30 0.33 -4.15 13.19
C ASP A 30 -0.57 -5.35 12.87
N GLU A 31 -1.28 -5.80 13.90
CA GLU A 31 -2.29 -6.85 13.79
C GLU A 31 -3.67 -6.25 13.55
N SER A 32 -4.33 -6.74 12.51
CA SER A 32 -5.69 -6.36 12.15
C SER A 32 -6.72 -7.08 13.01
N SER A 33 -7.81 -6.36 13.34
CA SER A 33 -8.99 -6.95 13.97
C SER A 33 -9.99 -7.54 12.96
N ILE A 34 -9.71 -7.47 11.66
CA ILE A 34 -10.59 -8.00 10.61
C ILE A 34 -10.57 -9.53 10.66
N THR A 35 -11.76 -10.13 10.79
CA THR A 35 -11.94 -11.59 10.96
C THR A 35 -12.41 -12.32 9.70
N ASP A 36 -12.49 -11.63 8.56
CA ASP A 36 -12.88 -12.24 7.30
C ASP A 36 -11.88 -13.33 6.88
N PRO A 37 -12.32 -14.57 6.56
CA PRO A 37 -11.42 -15.66 6.21
C PRO A 37 -10.56 -15.41 4.97
N GLY A 38 -11.05 -14.60 4.03
CA GLY A 38 -10.34 -14.19 2.82
C GLY A 38 -9.45 -12.97 3.02
N PHE A 39 -9.46 -12.35 4.21
CA PHE A 39 -8.60 -11.22 4.51
C PHE A 39 -7.16 -11.66 4.77
N THR A 40 -6.25 -11.09 3.99
CA THR A 40 -4.82 -11.42 3.98
C THR A 40 -3.93 -10.25 4.37
N GLY A 41 -4.53 -9.06 4.57
CA GLY A 41 -3.83 -7.84 4.95
C GLY A 41 -4.24 -6.63 4.13
N TYR A 42 -3.87 -5.44 4.60
CA TYR A 42 -3.95 -4.21 3.82
C TYR A 42 -2.76 -3.31 4.12
N ALA A 43 -2.51 -2.37 3.20
CA ALA A 43 -1.63 -1.24 3.46
C ALA A 43 -2.33 0.07 3.09
N TYR A 44 -2.03 1.12 3.85
CA TYR A 44 -2.40 2.47 3.47
C TYR A 44 -1.26 3.43 3.80
N VAL A 45 -1.21 4.53 3.05
CA VAL A 45 -0.19 5.56 3.19
C VAL A 45 -0.84 6.78 3.82
N THR A 46 -0.29 7.26 4.93
CA THR A 46 -0.68 8.54 5.52
C THR A 46 0.27 9.64 5.02
N ARG A 47 0.17 10.83 5.60
CA ARG A 47 1.12 11.91 5.30
C ARG A 47 2.55 11.57 5.76
N ASP A 48 2.67 10.82 6.85
CA ASP A 48 3.92 10.70 7.60
C ASP A 48 4.47 9.27 7.60
N GLU A 49 3.64 8.26 7.32
CA GLU A 49 3.99 6.84 7.49
C GLU A 49 3.21 5.92 6.54
N VAL A 50 3.73 4.72 6.37
CA VAL A 50 3.04 3.60 5.73
C VAL A 50 2.58 2.65 6.82
N VAL A 51 1.30 2.28 6.81
CA VAL A 51 0.76 1.29 7.75
C VAL A 51 0.46 0.02 6.98
N VAL A 52 0.94 -1.11 7.49
CA VAL A 52 0.67 -2.46 7.03
C VAL A 52 0.00 -3.22 8.17
N SER A 53 -1.19 -3.73 7.92
CA SER A 53 -1.98 -4.46 8.90
C SER A 53 -2.26 -5.86 8.42
N LEU A 54 -1.88 -6.87 9.21
CA LEU A 54 -2.00 -8.28 8.86
C LEU A 54 -2.90 -9.03 9.86
N PRO A 55 -3.63 -10.09 9.45
CA PRO A 55 -4.40 -10.90 10.39
C PRO A 55 -3.50 -11.56 11.46
N PRO A 56 -3.99 -11.71 12.70
CA PRO A 56 -3.25 -12.43 13.73
C PRO A 56 -3.19 -13.93 13.42
N ASN A 57 -2.26 -14.64 14.08
CA ASN A 57 -2.11 -16.10 14.02
C ASN A 57 -1.81 -16.68 12.61
N ARG A 58 -1.25 -15.88 11.71
CA ARG A 58 -0.68 -16.40 10.45
C ARG A 58 0.67 -17.04 10.71
N THR A 59 1.09 -17.92 9.79
CA THR A 59 2.44 -18.49 9.86
C THR A 59 3.48 -17.38 9.67
N GLU A 60 4.68 -17.53 10.23
CA GLU A 60 5.77 -16.55 10.08
C GLU A 60 6.08 -16.29 8.59
N LEU A 61 6.06 -17.34 7.76
CA LEU A 61 6.28 -17.24 6.32
C LEU A 61 5.19 -16.44 5.61
N GLU A 62 3.91 -16.71 5.88
CA GLU A 62 2.80 -15.95 5.29
C GLU A 62 2.85 -14.50 5.73
N HIS A 63 3.12 -14.26 7.02
CA HIS A 63 3.23 -12.92 7.57
C HIS A 63 4.34 -12.12 6.90
N ASP A 64 5.54 -12.69 6.79
CA ASP A 64 6.70 -12.07 6.15
C ASP A 64 6.46 -11.80 4.65
N CYS A 65 5.93 -12.78 3.91
CA CYS A 65 5.59 -12.62 2.50
C CYS A 65 4.56 -11.52 2.26
N MET A 66 3.46 -11.50 3.03
CA MET A 66 2.42 -10.48 2.88
C MET A 66 2.91 -9.10 3.30
N ALA A 67 3.69 -9.00 4.38
CA ALA A 67 4.28 -7.73 4.81
C ALA A 67 5.17 -7.14 3.72
N ARG A 68 6.13 -7.91 3.18
CA ARG A 68 7.04 -7.45 2.12
C ARG A 68 6.31 -7.05 0.86
N TYR A 69 5.33 -7.83 0.44
CA TYR A 69 4.56 -7.50 -0.75
C TYR A 69 3.80 -6.18 -0.57
N LEU A 70 3.13 -5.99 0.57
CA LEU A 70 2.38 -4.77 0.89
C LEU A 70 3.29 -3.55 1.04
N ILE A 71 4.46 -3.70 1.68
CA ILE A 71 5.49 -2.65 1.75
C ILE A 71 5.94 -2.27 0.34
N GLY A 72 6.35 -3.26 -0.47
CA GLY A 72 6.78 -3.02 -1.84
C GLY A 72 5.72 -2.30 -2.66
N SER A 73 4.45 -2.72 -2.54
CA SER A 73 3.32 -2.11 -3.23
C SER A 73 3.11 -0.65 -2.80
N ALA A 74 3.15 -0.36 -1.50
CA ALA A 74 2.97 0.99 -0.95
C ALA A 74 4.07 1.97 -1.43
N PHE A 75 5.33 1.50 -1.50
CA PHE A 75 6.45 2.27 -2.03
C PHE A 75 6.57 2.20 -3.56
N LYS A 76 5.65 1.51 -4.24
CA LYS A 76 5.60 1.32 -5.70
C LYS A 76 6.88 0.72 -6.27
N VAL A 77 7.52 -0.19 -5.55
CA VAL A 77 8.79 -0.85 -5.93
C VAL A 77 8.66 -1.51 -7.30
N ASP A 78 9.62 -1.24 -8.19
CA ASP A 78 9.62 -1.84 -9.54
C ASP A 78 10.10 -3.28 -9.47
N GLY A 79 9.50 -4.17 -10.25
CA GLY A 79 9.94 -5.55 -10.37
C GLY A 79 9.54 -6.46 -9.21
N LEU A 80 8.57 -6.06 -8.38
CA LEU A 80 7.99 -6.96 -7.39
C LEU A 80 7.49 -8.25 -8.06
N PRO A 81 7.83 -9.43 -7.51
CA PRO A 81 7.27 -10.68 -8.01
C PRO A 81 5.75 -10.65 -7.84
N PRO A 82 4.99 -11.30 -8.75
CA PRO A 82 3.55 -11.42 -8.56
C PRO A 82 3.26 -12.18 -7.26
N LEU A 83 2.13 -11.84 -6.62
CA LEU A 83 1.61 -12.69 -5.55
C LEU A 83 1.27 -14.09 -6.09
N PRO A 84 1.41 -15.15 -5.28
CA PRO A 84 0.85 -16.44 -5.61
C PRO A 84 -0.66 -16.33 -5.91
N ASP A 85 -1.17 -17.15 -6.84
CA ASP A 85 -2.56 -17.08 -7.35
C ASP A 85 -3.65 -17.09 -6.25
N MET A 86 -3.33 -17.64 -5.08
CA MET A 86 -4.23 -17.70 -3.92
C MET A 86 -4.47 -16.33 -3.27
N PHE A 87 -3.58 -15.36 -3.52
CA PHE A 87 -3.63 -14.02 -2.97
C PHE A 87 -4.00 -13.02 -4.07
N GLN A 88 -5.01 -12.23 -3.82
CA GLN A 88 -5.45 -11.16 -4.72
C GLN A 88 -5.43 -9.84 -3.95
N ILE A 89 -4.99 -8.77 -4.61
CA ILE A 89 -5.03 -7.42 -4.05
C ILE A 89 -6.01 -6.58 -4.83
N THR A 90 -6.82 -5.84 -4.08
CA THR A 90 -7.68 -4.78 -4.60
C THR A 90 -7.05 -3.43 -4.24
N ASP A 91 -6.60 -2.67 -5.24
CA ASP A 91 -6.11 -1.31 -5.02
C ASP A 91 -7.30 -0.34 -4.90
N MET A 92 -7.66 -0.02 -3.66
CA MET A 92 -8.73 0.92 -3.34
C MET A 92 -8.35 2.40 -3.63
N THR A 93 -7.06 2.71 -3.79
CA THR A 93 -6.60 4.10 -4.03
C THR A 93 -6.82 4.55 -5.47
N ALA A 94 -6.82 3.61 -6.41
CA ALA A 94 -7.07 3.89 -7.82
C ALA A 94 -8.48 4.47 -8.03
N ASP A 95 -9.48 3.94 -7.32
CA ASP A 95 -10.87 4.37 -7.42
C ASP A 95 -11.10 5.74 -6.79
N VAL A 96 -10.48 6.01 -5.64
CA VAL A 96 -10.52 7.34 -4.99
C VAL A 96 -9.88 8.41 -5.89
N ASN A 97 -8.72 8.11 -6.47
CA ASN A 97 -8.04 9.03 -7.39
C ASN A 97 -8.82 9.27 -8.70
N ARG A 98 -9.58 8.28 -9.18
CA ARG A 98 -10.48 8.45 -10.34
C ARG A 98 -11.66 9.36 -9.97
N ALA A 99 -12.28 9.16 -8.81
CA ALA A 99 -13.39 9.98 -8.35
C ALA A 99 -13.01 11.47 -8.18
N HIS A 100 -11.85 11.74 -7.57
CA HIS A 100 -11.36 13.12 -7.41
C HIS A 100 -11.05 13.81 -8.75
N ARG A 101 -10.45 13.09 -9.72
CA ARG A 101 -10.21 13.64 -11.07
C ARG A 101 -11.52 14.03 -11.77
N ASN A 102 -12.52 13.15 -11.70
CA ASN A 102 -13.82 13.41 -12.32
C ASN A 102 -14.52 14.65 -11.72
N GLN A 103 -14.41 14.88 -10.41
CA GLN A 103 -14.95 16.07 -9.75
C GLN A 103 -14.22 17.36 -10.17
N ALA A 104 -12.89 17.32 -10.30
CA ALA A 104 -12.11 18.46 -10.76
C ALA A 104 -12.48 18.85 -12.20
N ASP A 105 -12.65 17.87 -13.09
CA ASP A 105 -13.06 18.09 -14.47
C ASP A 105 -14.49 18.66 -14.57
N GLU A 106 -15.41 18.19 -13.72
CA GLU A 106 -16.76 18.73 -13.63
C GLU A 106 -16.77 20.18 -13.13
N ALA A 107 -15.96 20.50 -12.12
CA ALA A 107 -15.81 21.87 -11.62
C ALA A 107 -15.26 22.83 -12.69
N LEU A 108 -14.25 22.41 -13.45
CA LEU A 108 -13.70 23.19 -14.57
C LEU A 108 -14.73 23.41 -15.68
N ARG A 109 -15.59 22.42 -15.97
CA ARG A 109 -16.67 22.54 -16.95
C ARG A 109 -17.72 23.56 -16.50
N ARG A 110 -18.07 23.60 -15.21
CA ARG A 110 -19.01 24.60 -14.66
C ARG A 110 -18.46 26.02 -14.75
N VAL A 111 -17.18 26.22 -14.45
CA VAL A 111 -16.52 27.55 -14.55
C VAL A 111 -16.47 28.03 -16.01
N ARG A 112 -16.17 27.13 -16.96
CA ARG A 112 -16.13 27.48 -18.40
C ARG A 112 -17.51 27.67 -19.02
N GLY A 113 -18.55 27.03 -18.49
CA GLY A 113 -19.94 27.17 -18.96
C GLY A 113 -20.73 28.29 -18.29
N GLY A 114 -20.20 28.94 -17.25
CA GLY A 114 -20.87 29.97 -16.46
C GLY A 114 -20.50 31.42 -16.81
N VAL A 115 -19.76 31.66 -17.90
CA VAL A 115 -19.51 33.02 -18.41
C VAL A 115 -20.51 33.31 -19.52
N ALA A 116 -21.64 33.89 -19.13
CA ALA A 116 -22.60 34.57 -20.02
C ALA A 116 -23.00 35.89 -19.37
#